data_AF-A0A6B3LHX3-F1
#
_entry.id   AF-A0A6B3LHX3-F1
#
_cell.length_a   1.000
_cell.length_b   1.000
_cell.length_c   1.000
_cell.angle_alpha   90.00
_cell.angle_beta   90.00
_cell.angle_gamma   90.00
#
_symmetry.space_group_name_H-M   'P 1'
#
loop_
_entity.id
_entity.type
_entity.pdbx_description
1 polymer ?
#
loop_
_entity_poly.entity_id
_entity_poly.type
_entity_poly.pdbx_seq_one_letter_code
_entity_poly.pdbx_strand_id
1 'polypeptide(L)'
;MKITGNLIIYPGDKTDYSKLTEVSGSIDVRQNATLTAPALTEVSGSIDVRQNATLTAPALTKSGSIYVSENATLTAPALTEVSGSIYVSENATLTAPALTEVSGSIDVRQNATLTAPALTKSGSIDVRQNATLTAPALTKSGSIDVSENATLTAPALKCKSNTATFGRKKHKILHNDGLCFYAESTRTSKGIKVYAGYTQLTISDGVVAGEKGYLVEKEGYSAHATSLKKAIADLNFKIVAEKLAKEPIYPDTVVSMQHYRLVTGACEYGCQQWMAQNNITVDAMPAKELLPLLEKTHAYGLDRFKQLIAF
;
A
#
# COMPACT_ATOMS: atom_id res chain seq x y z
N MET A 1 -25.35 29.96 17.15
CA MET A 1 -25.85 30.71 15.97
C MET A 1 -26.05 29.71 14.86
N LYS A 2 -27.23 29.66 14.27
CA LYS A 2 -27.50 28.87 13.06
C LYS A 2 -27.82 29.82 11.93
N ILE A 3 -27.36 29.51 10.72
CA ILE A 3 -27.71 30.28 9.52
C ILE A 3 -28.62 29.42 8.66
N THR A 4 -29.83 29.92 8.44
CA THR A 4 -30.75 29.35 7.46
C THR A 4 -30.45 29.95 6.10
N GLY A 5 -29.96 29.14 5.17
CA GLY A 5 -29.51 29.58 3.85
C GLY A 5 -27.99 29.65 3.73
N ASN A 6 -27.51 30.44 2.77
CA ASN A 6 -26.09 30.49 2.42
C ASN A 6 -25.33 31.54 3.27
N LEU A 7 -24.09 31.24 3.58
CA LEU A 7 -23.13 32.15 4.21
C LEU A 7 -22.05 32.53 3.21
N ILE A 8 -21.92 33.81 2.89
CA ILE A 8 -20.88 34.33 2.00
C ILE A 8 -19.96 35.23 2.81
N ILE A 9 -18.66 34.94 2.77
CA ILE A 9 -17.61 35.67 3.47
C ILE A 9 -16.77 36.43 2.45
N TYR A 10 -16.82 37.75 2.53
CA TYR A 10 -16.03 38.66 1.72
C TYR A 10 -14.80 39.15 2.48
N PRO A 11 -13.74 39.59 1.76
CA PRO A 11 -12.61 40.25 2.41
C PRO A 11 -13.07 41.43 3.26
N GLY A 12 -12.61 41.46 4.51
CA GLY A 12 -12.96 42.49 5.48
C GLY A 12 -14.22 42.22 6.30
N ASP A 13 -14.87 41.05 6.18
CA ASP A 13 -15.92 40.64 7.12
C ASP A 13 -15.36 40.60 8.56
N LYS A 14 -16.06 41.26 9.49
CA LYS A 14 -15.69 41.39 10.91
C LYS A 14 -16.67 40.67 11.84
N THR A 15 -17.61 39.91 11.27
CA THR A 15 -18.63 39.18 12.02
C THR A 15 -17.97 38.09 12.87
N ASP A 16 -18.37 38.00 14.14
CA ASP A 16 -17.90 36.94 15.03
C ASP A 16 -18.68 35.64 14.79
N TYR A 17 -18.04 34.67 14.15
CA TYR A 17 -18.57 33.33 13.90
C TYR A 17 -18.18 32.31 14.98
N SER A 18 -17.64 32.73 16.13
CA SER A 18 -17.24 31.84 17.23
C SER A 18 -18.37 30.93 17.72
N LYS A 19 -19.61 31.41 17.63
CA LYS A 19 -20.83 30.68 18.02
C LYS A 19 -21.60 30.09 16.84
N LEU A 20 -21.10 30.19 15.60
CA LEU A 20 -21.74 29.55 14.44
C LEU A 20 -21.66 28.04 14.60
N THR A 21 -22.80 27.35 14.62
CA THR A 21 -22.87 25.89 14.79
C THR A 21 -23.34 25.17 13.54
N GLU A 22 -24.16 25.81 12.72
CA GLU A 22 -24.79 25.15 11.56
C GLU A 22 -25.07 26.16 10.45
N VAL A 23 -24.88 25.73 9.20
CA VAL A 23 -25.33 26.43 7.99
C VAL A 23 -26.18 25.45 7.17
N SER A 24 -27.46 25.75 7.02
CA SER A 24 -28.38 24.86 6.28
C SER A 24 -28.20 24.94 4.76
N GLY A 25 -27.57 26.00 4.26
CA GLY A 25 -27.17 26.15 2.87
C GLY A 25 -25.68 25.93 2.68
N SER A 26 -25.10 26.67 1.73
CA SER A 26 -23.68 26.60 1.40
C SER A 26 -22.86 27.66 2.13
N ILE A 27 -21.59 27.37 2.36
CA ILE A 27 -20.58 28.35 2.78
C ILE A 27 -19.71 28.71 1.58
N ASP A 28 -19.43 30.00 1.43
CA ASP A 28 -18.67 30.54 0.32
C ASP A 28 -17.66 31.57 0.83
N VAL A 29 -16.36 31.24 0.80
CA VAL A 29 -15.27 32.09 1.31
C VAL A 29 -14.34 32.43 0.14
N ARG A 30 -14.22 33.71 -0.20
CA ARG A 30 -13.54 34.16 -1.42
C ARG A 30 -12.53 35.26 -1.15
N GLN A 31 -11.64 35.50 -2.11
CA GLN A 31 -10.81 36.71 -2.22
C GLN A 31 -10.03 37.07 -0.95
N ASN A 32 -9.08 36.24 -0.53
CA ASN A 32 -8.27 36.43 0.68
C ASN A 32 -9.07 36.53 1.99
N ALA A 33 -10.38 36.26 1.98
CA ALA A 33 -11.17 36.28 3.19
C ALA A 33 -10.81 35.10 4.10
N THR A 34 -10.99 35.28 5.40
CA THR A 34 -10.77 34.24 6.40
C THR A 34 -12.04 34.03 7.19
N LEU A 35 -12.51 32.78 7.23
CA LEU A 35 -13.58 32.35 8.12
C LEU A 35 -13.01 31.40 9.18
N THR A 36 -13.13 31.80 10.45
CA THR A 36 -12.83 30.94 11.60
C THR A 36 -14.14 30.64 12.32
N ALA A 37 -14.58 29.38 12.25
CA ALA A 37 -15.85 28.93 12.81
C ALA A 37 -15.62 27.73 13.75
N PRO A 38 -15.11 27.97 14.98
CA PRO A 38 -14.65 26.92 15.89
C PRO A 38 -15.77 26.01 16.39
N ALA A 39 -17.02 26.49 16.43
CA ALA A 39 -18.18 25.73 16.88
C ALA A 39 -19.01 25.13 15.73
N LEU A 40 -18.62 25.35 14.46
CA LEU A 40 -19.39 24.91 13.29
C LEU A 40 -19.29 23.39 13.19
N THR A 41 -20.42 22.69 13.31
CA THR A 41 -20.47 21.22 13.28
C THR A 41 -21.01 20.67 11.97
N GLU A 42 -21.83 21.42 11.25
CA GLU A 42 -22.50 20.95 10.04
C GLU A 42 -22.74 22.05 9.00
N VAL A 43 -22.51 21.70 7.73
CA VAL A 43 -22.91 22.48 6.56
C VAL A 43 -23.70 21.56 5.62
N SER A 44 -25.01 21.76 5.49
CA SER A 44 -25.84 20.85 4.69
C SER A 44 -25.59 21.01 3.19
N GLY A 45 -25.27 22.24 2.75
CA GLY A 45 -24.88 22.54 1.37
C GLY A 45 -23.39 22.35 1.11
N SER A 46 -22.90 23.04 0.07
CA SER A 46 -21.49 22.96 -0.31
C SER A 46 -20.63 23.94 0.46
N ILE A 47 -19.35 23.61 0.62
CA ILE A 47 -18.31 24.54 1.07
C ILE A 47 -17.46 24.92 -0.14
N ASP A 48 -17.44 26.18 -0.53
CA ASP A 48 -16.59 26.75 -1.59
C ASP A 48 -15.56 27.69 -0.95
N VAL A 49 -14.27 27.39 -1.07
CA VAL A 49 -13.16 28.21 -0.56
C VAL A 49 -12.19 28.46 -1.71
N ARG A 50 -12.04 29.71 -2.12
CA ARG A 50 -11.24 30.04 -3.32
C ARG A 50 -10.52 31.36 -3.23
N GLN A 51 -9.57 31.59 -4.14
CA GLN A 51 -8.85 32.87 -4.29
C GLN A 51 -8.06 33.26 -3.03
N ASN A 52 -7.13 32.41 -2.60
CA ASN A 52 -6.31 32.58 -1.40
C ASN A 52 -7.13 32.69 -0.09
N ALA A 53 -8.42 32.34 -0.12
CA ALA A 53 -9.25 32.34 1.07
C ALA A 53 -8.89 31.20 2.03
N THR A 54 -9.24 31.37 3.30
CA THR A 54 -9.02 30.37 4.34
C THR A 54 -10.30 30.10 5.12
N LEU A 55 -10.63 28.81 5.30
CA LEU A 55 -11.67 28.37 6.22
C LEU A 55 -11.06 27.41 7.26
N THR A 56 -11.21 27.75 8.54
CA THR A 56 -10.85 26.92 9.67
C THR A 56 -12.09 26.56 10.48
N ALA A 57 -12.46 25.27 10.47
CA ALA A 57 -13.66 24.75 11.12
C ALA A 57 -13.32 23.46 11.92
N PRO A 58 -12.69 23.59 13.10
CA PRO A 58 -12.18 22.45 13.87
C PRO A 58 -13.25 21.48 14.39
N ALA A 59 -14.49 21.94 14.58
CA ALA A 59 -15.60 21.09 15.05
C ALA A 59 -16.48 20.54 13.91
N LEU A 60 -16.17 20.85 12.64
CA LEU A 60 -17.01 20.45 11.51
C LEU A 60 -16.92 18.94 11.33
N THR A 61 -18.04 18.22 11.45
CA THR A 61 -18.09 16.76 11.31
C THR A 61 -18.73 16.31 10.01
N LYS A 62 -19.63 17.12 9.45
CA LYS A 62 -20.38 16.81 8.22
C LYS A 62 -20.44 17.99 7.27
N SER A 63 -20.32 17.69 5.98
CA SER A 63 -20.61 18.64 4.92
C SER A 63 -21.37 18.00 3.74
N GLY A 64 -21.98 18.84 2.90
CA GLY A 64 -22.27 18.51 1.50
C GLY A 64 -20.99 18.36 0.68
N SER A 65 -20.95 18.91 -0.53
CA SER A 65 -19.73 18.91 -1.36
C SER A 65 -18.69 19.93 -0.86
N ILE A 66 -17.42 19.71 -1.19
CA ILE A 66 -16.32 20.62 -0.86
C ILE A 66 -15.59 21.01 -2.15
N TYR A 67 -15.38 22.30 -2.35
CA TYR A 67 -14.61 22.89 -3.43
C TYR A 67 -13.54 23.79 -2.82
N VAL A 68 -12.27 23.51 -3.10
CA VAL A 68 -11.12 24.32 -2.65
C VAL A 68 -10.22 24.61 -3.85
N SER A 69 -10.07 25.86 -4.26
CA SER A 69 -9.31 26.21 -5.46
C SER A 69 -8.47 27.47 -5.29
N GLU A 70 -7.61 27.78 -6.27
CA GLU A 70 -6.90 29.05 -6.39
C GLU A 70 -6.10 29.42 -5.11
N ASN A 71 -5.18 28.55 -4.68
CA ASN A 71 -4.34 28.69 -3.48
C ASN A 71 -5.11 28.78 -2.15
N ALA A 72 -6.40 28.45 -2.13
CA ALA A 72 -7.18 28.46 -0.90
C ALA A 72 -6.84 27.30 0.05
N THR A 73 -7.20 27.48 1.31
CA THR A 73 -6.98 26.47 2.35
C THR A 73 -8.27 26.19 3.14
N LEU A 74 -8.61 24.91 3.28
CA LEU A 74 -9.64 24.43 4.20
C LEU A 74 -9.04 23.45 5.21
N THR A 75 -9.18 23.77 6.50
CA THR A 75 -8.77 22.92 7.61
C THR A 75 -9.97 22.51 8.46
N ALA A 76 -10.29 21.21 8.44
CA ALA A 76 -11.43 20.62 9.16
C ALA A 76 -11.03 19.30 9.83
N PRO A 77 -10.27 19.35 10.95
CA PRO A 77 -9.72 18.16 11.60
C PRO A 77 -10.76 17.14 12.09
N ALA A 78 -11.97 17.57 12.45
CA ALA A 78 -13.05 16.70 12.90
C ALA A 78 -13.97 16.21 11.78
N LEU A 79 -13.73 16.58 10.52
CA LEU A 79 -14.62 16.25 9.41
C LEU A 79 -14.58 14.75 9.18
N THR A 80 -15.71 14.07 9.36
CA THR A 80 -15.81 12.61 9.23
C THR A 80 -16.49 12.16 7.93
N GLU A 81 -17.41 12.98 7.41
CA GLU A 81 -18.29 12.62 6.31
C GLU A 81 -18.51 13.79 5.33
N VAL A 82 -18.36 13.50 4.05
CA VAL A 82 -18.74 14.39 2.93
C VAL A 82 -19.79 13.64 2.11
N SER A 83 -21.04 14.12 2.17
CA SER A 83 -22.15 13.48 1.45
C SER A 83 -22.11 13.72 -0.07
N GLY A 84 -21.37 14.74 -0.50
CA GLY A 84 -21.14 15.07 -1.90
C GLY A 84 -19.75 14.66 -2.41
N SER A 85 -19.21 15.46 -3.33
CA SER A 85 -17.87 15.30 -3.91
C SER A 85 -16.87 16.26 -3.27
N ILE A 86 -15.59 15.93 -3.39
CA ILE A 86 -14.47 16.84 -3.05
C ILE A 86 -13.74 17.22 -4.34
N TYR A 87 -13.56 18.51 -4.56
CA TYR A 87 -12.74 19.07 -5.62
C TYR A 87 -11.66 19.97 -5.03
N VAL A 88 -10.39 19.67 -5.28
CA VAL A 88 -9.25 20.49 -4.82
C VAL A 88 -8.35 20.80 -6.02
N SER A 89 -8.16 22.07 -6.35
CA SER A 89 -7.38 22.46 -7.54
C SER A 89 -6.46 23.67 -7.30
N GLU A 90 -5.55 23.89 -8.24
CA GLU A 90 -4.79 25.15 -8.37
C GLU A 90 -4.03 25.53 -7.10
N ASN A 91 -3.11 24.65 -6.67
CA ASN A 91 -2.29 24.77 -5.46
C ASN A 91 -3.10 24.87 -4.15
N ALA A 92 -4.41 24.63 -4.17
CA ALA A 92 -5.21 24.64 -2.97
C ALA A 92 -4.91 23.44 -2.05
N THR A 93 -5.24 23.59 -0.77
CA THR A 93 -5.00 22.57 0.26
C THR A 93 -6.27 22.28 1.06
N LEU A 94 -6.61 20.99 1.17
CA LEU A 94 -7.63 20.49 2.09
C LEU A 94 -7.00 19.51 3.08
N THR A 95 -7.14 19.80 4.37
CA THR A 95 -6.69 18.92 5.46
C THR A 95 -7.87 18.46 6.30
N ALA A 96 -8.16 17.15 6.24
CA ALA A 96 -9.27 16.51 6.94
C ALA A 96 -8.83 15.14 7.51
N PRO A 97 -7.99 15.11 8.57
CA PRO A 97 -7.42 13.90 9.13
C PRO A 97 -8.44 12.86 9.61
N ALA A 98 -9.61 13.28 10.09
CA ALA A 98 -10.68 12.37 10.53
C ALA A 98 -11.64 11.93 9.42
N LEU A 99 -11.44 12.36 8.17
CA LEU A 99 -12.38 12.08 7.09
C LEU A 99 -12.38 10.59 6.78
N THR A 100 -13.53 9.93 6.93
CA THR A 100 -13.65 8.48 6.75
C THR A 100 -14.38 8.09 5.47
N GLU A 101 -15.32 8.93 5.01
CA GLU A 101 -16.19 8.65 3.87
C GLU A 101 -16.45 9.89 3.01
N VAL A 102 -16.32 9.71 1.69
CA VAL A 102 -16.81 10.62 0.66
C VAL A 102 -17.79 9.84 -0.21
N SER A 103 -19.06 10.23 -0.22
CA SER A 103 -20.06 9.49 -1.01
C SER A 103 -19.90 9.73 -2.52
N GLY A 104 -19.47 10.93 -2.91
CA GLY A 104 -19.18 11.31 -4.28
C GLY A 104 -17.75 11.04 -4.73
N SER A 105 -17.33 11.74 -5.78
CA SER A 105 -15.99 11.66 -6.35
C SER A 105 -15.01 12.54 -5.56
N ILE A 106 -13.73 12.15 -5.59
CA ILE A 106 -12.62 12.99 -5.17
C ILE A 106 -11.83 13.37 -6.43
N ASP A 107 -11.63 14.65 -6.65
CA ASP A 107 -10.87 15.18 -7.78
C ASP A 107 -9.82 16.18 -7.27
N VAL A 108 -8.53 15.86 -7.47
CA VAL A 108 -7.40 16.66 -6.99
C VAL A 108 -6.47 16.98 -8.17
N ARG A 109 -6.32 18.25 -8.53
CA ARG A 109 -5.57 18.67 -9.73
C ARG A 109 -4.64 19.85 -9.52
N GLN A 110 -3.76 20.11 -10.48
CA GLN A 110 -2.98 21.34 -10.60
C GLN A 110 -2.20 21.69 -9.32
N ASN A 111 -1.28 20.82 -8.91
CA ASN A 111 -0.44 20.93 -7.70
C ASN A 111 -1.23 21.01 -6.37
N ALA A 112 -2.54 20.77 -6.38
CA ALA A 112 -3.32 20.77 -5.16
C ALA A 112 -3.01 19.58 -4.26
N THR A 113 -3.33 19.72 -2.96
CA THR A 113 -3.10 18.70 -1.94
C THR A 113 -4.37 18.39 -1.15
N LEU A 114 -4.71 17.11 -1.05
CA LEU A 114 -5.71 16.58 -0.14
C LEU A 114 -5.07 15.58 0.83
N THR A 115 -5.15 15.88 2.12
CA THR A 115 -4.68 14.98 3.19
C THR A 115 -5.87 14.45 4.00
N ALA A 116 -6.16 13.16 3.85
CA ALA A 116 -7.26 12.45 4.50
C ALA A 116 -6.80 11.04 4.97
N PRO A 117 -5.90 10.94 5.95
CA PRO A 117 -5.33 9.68 6.43
C PRO A 117 -6.35 8.63 6.89
N ALA A 118 -7.49 9.04 7.45
CA ALA A 118 -8.54 8.12 7.90
C ALA A 118 -9.52 7.69 6.78
N LEU A 119 -9.36 8.16 5.55
CA LEU A 119 -10.33 7.93 4.47
C LEU A 119 -10.34 6.46 4.11
N THR A 120 -11.48 5.79 4.29
CA THR A 120 -11.61 4.34 4.01
C THR A 120 -12.38 4.05 2.73
N LYS A 121 -13.30 4.95 2.34
CA LYS A 121 -14.20 4.79 1.21
C LYS A 121 -14.41 6.10 0.47
N SER A 122 -14.38 6.02 -0.86
CA SER A 122 -14.82 7.09 -1.76
C SER A 122 -15.68 6.52 -2.91
N GLY A 123 -16.33 7.40 -3.67
CA GLY A 123 -16.71 7.13 -5.06
C GLY A 123 -15.48 6.99 -5.96
N SER A 124 -15.46 7.63 -7.13
CA SER A 124 -14.26 7.67 -7.99
C SER A 124 -13.19 8.62 -7.45
N ILE A 125 -11.93 8.35 -7.77
CA ILE A 125 -10.79 9.22 -7.48
C ILE A 125 -10.12 9.62 -8.79
N ASP A 126 -9.88 10.91 -8.98
CA ASP A 126 -9.07 11.46 -10.06
C ASP A 126 -7.97 12.35 -9.47
N VAL A 127 -6.70 12.02 -9.70
CA VAL A 127 -5.55 12.81 -9.22
C VAL A 127 -4.63 13.11 -10.41
N ARG A 128 -4.50 14.39 -10.78
CA ARG A 128 -3.73 14.80 -11.98
C ARG A 128 -2.83 16.01 -11.73
N GLN A 129 -1.91 16.25 -12.66
CA GLN A 129 -1.18 17.52 -12.79
C GLN A 129 -0.39 17.88 -11.53
N ASN A 130 0.55 17.01 -11.15
CA ASN A 130 1.40 17.11 -9.96
C ASN A 130 0.64 17.20 -8.63
N ALA A 131 -0.66 16.92 -8.62
CA ALA A 131 -1.45 16.94 -7.39
C ALA A 131 -1.13 15.75 -6.48
N THR A 132 -1.46 15.89 -5.19
CA THR A 132 -1.23 14.87 -4.17
C THR A 132 -2.50 14.54 -3.39
N LEU A 133 -2.82 13.25 -3.32
CA LEU A 133 -3.83 12.69 -2.41
C LEU A 133 -3.18 11.71 -1.44
N THR A 134 -3.23 12.00 -0.14
CA THR A 134 -2.76 11.11 0.92
C THR A 134 -3.95 10.47 1.64
N ALA A 135 -4.20 9.20 1.38
CA ALA A 135 -5.29 8.41 1.95
C ALA A 135 -4.85 6.96 2.30
N PRO A 136 -3.90 6.77 3.23
CA PRO A 136 -3.35 5.46 3.57
C PRO A 136 -4.36 4.40 4.02
N ALA A 137 -5.47 4.79 4.65
CA ALA A 137 -6.53 3.88 5.07
C ALA A 137 -7.53 3.51 3.97
N LEU A 138 -7.35 4.00 2.73
CA LEU A 138 -8.32 3.81 1.65
C LEU A 138 -8.37 2.35 1.23
N THR A 139 -9.53 1.71 1.42
CA THR A 139 -9.73 0.29 1.06
C THR A 139 -10.73 0.10 -0.05
N LYS A 140 -11.60 1.09 -0.31
CA LYS A 140 -12.69 1.02 -1.29
C LYS A 140 -12.77 2.33 -2.07
N SER A 141 -12.78 2.20 -3.39
CA SER A 141 -13.03 3.28 -4.33
C SER A 141 -13.70 2.69 -5.57
N GLY A 142 -14.35 3.54 -6.36
CA GLY A 142 -14.83 3.21 -7.70
C GLY A 142 -13.66 3.08 -8.68
N SER A 143 -13.64 3.92 -9.71
CA SER A 143 -12.46 4.08 -10.57
C SER A 143 -11.43 4.97 -9.90
N ILE A 144 -10.14 4.66 -10.10
CA ILE A 144 -9.02 5.53 -9.72
C ILE A 144 -8.22 5.85 -10.97
N ASP A 145 -8.04 7.14 -11.25
CA ASP A 145 -7.14 7.66 -12.27
C ASP A 145 -6.06 8.51 -11.58
N VAL A 146 -4.79 8.21 -11.86
CA VAL A 146 -3.64 8.96 -11.36
C VAL A 146 -2.72 9.20 -12.55
N SER A 147 -2.56 10.45 -12.94
CA SER A 147 -1.83 10.81 -14.17
C SER A 147 -1.08 12.14 -14.04
N GLU A 148 -0.28 12.49 -15.05
CA GLU A 148 0.40 13.79 -15.15
C GLU A 148 1.23 14.13 -13.88
N ASN A 149 2.12 13.21 -13.48
CA ASN A 149 3.00 13.30 -12.31
C ASN A 149 2.30 13.45 -10.94
N ALA A 150 1.01 13.14 -10.87
CA ALA A 150 0.29 13.11 -9.61
C ALA A 150 0.72 11.96 -8.69
N THR A 151 0.45 12.12 -7.40
CA THR A 151 0.73 11.13 -6.36
C THR A 151 -0.54 10.73 -5.62
N LEU A 152 -0.80 9.43 -5.51
CA LEU A 152 -1.80 8.84 -4.62
C LEU A 152 -1.12 7.92 -3.61
N THR A 153 -1.24 8.22 -2.33
CA THR A 153 -0.79 7.32 -1.24
C THR A 153 -1.98 6.55 -0.68
N ALA A 154 -2.19 5.32 -1.16
CA ALA A 154 -3.27 4.42 -0.70
C ALA A 154 -2.84 2.94 -0.58
N PRO A 155 -1.83 2.62 0.27
CA PRO A 155 -1.32 1.25 0.45
C PRO A 155 -2.35 0.21 0.89
N ALA A 156 -3.42 0.61 1.58
CA ALA A 156 -4.48 -0.31 2.01
C ALA A 156 -5.44 -0.72 0.87
N LEU A 157 -5.33 -0.10 -0.30
CA LEU A 157 -6.24 -0.33 -1.42
C LEU A 157 -6.01 -1.72 -2.03
N LYS A 158 -7.06 -2.54 -2.04
CA LYS A 158 -7.04 -3.86 -2.67
C LYS A 158 -7.72 -3.81 -4.03
N CYS A 159 -6.95 -3.95 -5.10
CA CYS A 159 -7.49 -4.03 -6.45
C CYS A 159 -8.19 -5.39 -6.65
N LYS A 160 -9.50 -5.37 -6.94
CA LYS A 160 -10.26 -6.60 -7.27
C LYS A 160 -9.84 -7.21 -8.61
N SER A 161 -9.32 -6.39 -9.53
CA SER A 161 -8.74 -6.84 -10.79
C SER A 161 -7.42 -6.11 -11.04
N ASN A 162 -6.33 -6.86 -11.08
CA ASN A 162 -5.04 -6.34 -11.53
C ASN A 162 -4.99 -6.46 -13.06
N THR A 163 -5.73 -5.62 -13.76
CA THR A 163 -5.80 -5.64 -15.22
C THR A 163 -5.34 -4.30 -15.76
N ALA A 164 -4.22 -4.27 -16.47
CA ALA A 164 -3.81 -3.11 -17.24
C ALA A 164 -4.39 -3.19 -18.66
N THR A 165 -4.63 -2.06 -19.32
CA THR A 165 -5.11 -2.06 -20.71
C THR A 165 -4.07 -1.36 -21.60
N PHE A 166 -3.54 -2.08 -22.59
CA PHE A 166 -2.57 -1.57 -23.57
C PHE A 166 -3.12 -1.81 -24.98
N GLY A 167 -3.16 -0.78 -25.83
CA GLY A 167 -3.66 -0.92 -27.20
C GLY A 167 -5.08 -1.51 -27.30
N ARG A 168 -5.97 -1.16 -26.36
CA ARG A 168 -7.35 -1.71 -26.20
C ARG A 168 -7.44 -3.18 -25.77
N LYS A 169 -6.32 -3.85 -25.48
CA LYS A 169 -6.30 -5.21 -24.92
C LYS A 169 -6.12 -5.16 -23.41
N LYS A 170 -6.81 -6.05 -22.70
CA LYS A 170 -6.71 -6.22 -21.25
C LYS A 170 -5.62 -7.23 -20.92
N HIS A 171 -4.77 -6.90 -19.97
CA HIS A 171 -3.56 -7.61 -19.59
C HIS A 171 -3.55 -7.86 -18.10
N LYS A 172 -3.33 -9.11 -17.69
CA LYS A 172 -3.26 -9.45 -16.26
C LYS A 172 -1.91 -9.01 -15.69
N ILE A 173 -1.96 -8.15 -14.69
CA ILE A 173 -0.83 -7.76 -13.86
C ILE A 173 -0.90 -8.59 -12.57
N LEU A 174 0.24 -9.05 -12.10
CA LEU A 174 0.40 -9.79 -10.87
C LEU A 174 1.33 -8.97 -9.99
N HIS A 175 1.02 -8.87 -8.71
CA HIS A 175 1.91 -8.26 -7.73
C HIS A 175 2.25 -9.32 -6.71
N ASN A 176 3.50 -9.74 -6.67
CA ASN A 176 3.95 -10.82 -5.81
C ASN A 176 5.40 -10.61 -5.39
N ASP A 177 5.76 -10.96 -4.15
CA ASP A 177 7.08 -10.71 -3.57
C ASP A 177 7.56 -9.23 -3.73
N GLY A 178 6.63 -8.26 -3.72
CA GLY A 178 6.92 -6.84 -3.94
C GLY A 178 7.23 -6.45 -5.39
N LEU A 179 7.12 -7.38 -6.34
CA LEU A 179 7.38 -7.16 -7.75
C LEU A 179 6.09 -7.13 -8.57
N CYS A 180 5.99 -6.16 -9.48
CA CYS A 180 4.97 -6.10 -10.51
C CYS A 180 5.38 -6.99 -11.70
N PHE A 181 4.50 -7.89 -12.10
CA PHE A 181 4.71 -8.85 -13.19
C PHE A 181 3.54 -8.80 -14.18
N TYR A 182 3.80 -8.48 -15.44
CA TYR A 182 2.82 -8.59 -16.50
C TYR A 182 2.84 -10.01 -17.08
N ALA A 183 1.75 -10.76 -16.96
CA ALA A 183 1.65 -12.12 -17.50
C ALA A 183 1.08 -12.12 -18.92
N GLU A 184 1.87 -12.58 -19.89
CA GLU A 184 1.43 -12.78 -21.28
C GLU A 184 0.71 -14.12 -21.44
N SER A 185 1.14 -15.13 -20.70
CA SER A 185 0.56 -16.46 -20.74
C SER A 185 0.58 -17.10 -19.37
N THR A 186 -0.30 -18.08 -19.17
CA THR A 186 -0.35 -18.88 -17.95
C THR A 186 -0.59 -20.33 -18.31
N ARG A 187 0.12 -21.23 -17.64
CA ARG A 187 -0.13 -22.67 -17.71
C ARG A 187 0.04 -23.29 -16.33
N THR A 188 -0.59 -24.43 -16.10
CA THR A 188 -0.40 -25.21 -14.87
C THR A 188 0.22 -26.55 -15.24
N SER A 189 1.26 -26.95 -14.52
CA SER A 189 1.88 -28.27 -14.69
C SER A 189 2.32 -28.81 -13.32
N LYS A 190 1.95 -30.05 -13.00
CA LYS A 190 2.28 -30.72 -11.72
C LYS A 190 1.94 -29.88 -10.48
N GLY A 191 0.80 -29.18 -10.51
CA GLY A 191 0.35 -28.30 -9.42
C GLY A 191 1.10 -26.98 -9.28
N ILE A 192 2.07 -26.69 -10.16
CA ILE A 192 2.75 -25.39 -10.23
C ILE A 192 2.05 -24.56 -11.31
N LYS A 193 1.56 -23.38 -10.93
CA LYS A 193 1.08 -22.39 -11.90
C LYS A 193 2.27 -21.58 -12.39
N VAL A 194 2.43 -21.49 -13.70
CA VAL A 194 3.56 -20.84 -14.37
C VAL A 194 3.04 -19.71 -15.23
N TYR A 195 3.57 -18.51 -15.01
CA TYR A 195 3.32 -17.32 -15.81
C TYR A 195 4.61 -16.99 -16.56
N ALA A 196 4.48 -16.71 -17.86
CA ALA A 196 5.56 -16.13 -18.65
C ALA A 196 5.17 -14.70 -19.04
N GLY A 197 6.13 -13.78 -18.97
CA GLY A 197 5.87 -12.36 -19.23
C GLY A 197 7.02 -11.49 -18.76
N TYR A 198 6.72 -10.33 -18.16
CA TYR A 198 7.70 -9.28 -17.93
C TYR A 198 7.69 -8.73 -16.49
N THR A 199 8.87 -8.38 -15.98
CA THR A 199 9.11 -7.54 -14.81
C THR A 199 9.65 -6.18 -15.23
N GLN A 200 9.87 -5.27 -14.27
CA GLN A 200 10.44 -3.92 -14.53
C GLN A 200 9.70 -3.19 -15.66
N LEU A 201 8.38 -3.18 -15.58
CA LEU A 201 7.53 -2.70 -16.65
C LEU A 201 7.76 -1.21 -16.88
N THR A 202 8.06 -0.85 -18.12
CA THR A 202 8.07 0.52 -18.62
C THR A 202 7.04 0.65 -19.72
N ILE A 203 6.43 1.82 -19.84
CA ILE A 203 5.46 2.12 -20.89
C ILE A 203 5.93 3.39 -21.58
N SER A 204 6.23 3.29 -22.87
CA SER A 204 6.49 4.44 -23.76
C SER A 204 5.62 4.30 -24.98
N ASP A 205 4.95 5.38 -25.39
CA ASP A 205 4.10 5.42 -26.58
C ASP A 205 3.04 4.30 -26.66
N GLY A 206 2.52 3.88 -25.50
CA GLY A 206 1.52 2.80 -25.39
C GLY A 206 2.07 1.38 -25.58
N VAL A 207 3.40 1.23 -25.71
CA VAL A 207 4.09 -0.06 -25.78
C VAL A 207 4.64 -0.40 -24.40
N VAL A 208 4.28 -1.58 -23.88
CA VAL A 208 4.87 -2.12 -22.66
C VAL A 208 6.18 -2.77 -23.00
N ALA A 209 7.24 -2.33 -22.35
CA ALA A 209 8.54 -3.00 -22.32
C ALA A 209 8.84 -3.48 -20.90
N GLY A 210 9.79 -4.39 -20.78
CA GLY A 210 10.23 -4.91 -19.50
C GLY A 210 11.22 -6.04 -19.67
N GLU A 211 11.70 -6.57 -18.56
CA GLU A 211 12.60 -7.71 -18.55
C GLU A 211 11.80 -9.01 -18.61
N LYS A 212 12.08 -9.87 -19.59
CA LYS A 212 11.41 -11.17 -19.71
C LYS A 212 11.74 -12.07 -18.53
N GLY A 213 10.72 -12.73 -18.01
CA GLY A 213 10.87 -13.67 -16.91
C GLY A 213 9.68 -14.60 -16.73
N TYR A 214 9.77 -15.37 -15.65
CA TYR A 214 8.78 -16.33 -15.21
C TYR A 214 8.42 -16.05 -13.77
N LEU A 215 7.12 -16.09 -13.47
CA LEU A 215 6.58 -16.19 -12.13
C LEU A 215 5.98 -17.58 -11.97
N VAL A 216 6.31 -18.27 -10.89
CA VAL A 216 5.72 -19.57 -10.55
C VAL A 216 5.05 -19.51 -9.19
N GLU A 217 3.92 -20.21 -9.03
CA GLU A 217 3.13 -20.24 -7.79
C GLU A 217 2.75 -21.68 -7.43
N LYS A 218 2.88 -22.05 -6.15
CA LYS A 218 2.39 -23.31 -5.58
C LYS A 218 2.21 -23.18 -4.07
N GLU A 219 1.10 -23.69 -3.52
CA GLU A 219 0.86 -23.79 -2.06
C GLU A 219 1.02 -22.45 -1.30
N GLY A 220 0.70 -21.32 -1.93
CA GLY A 220 0.86 -19.98 -1.33
C GLY A 220 2.27 -19.39 -1.43
N TYR A 221 3.22 -20.11 -2.01
CA TYR A 221 4.57 -19.63 -2.32
C TYR A 221 4.68 -19.18 -3.77
N SER A 222 5.63 -18.29 -4.00
CA SER A 222 5.97 -17.80 -5.33
C SER A 222 7.46 -17.61 -5.53
N ALA A 223 7.91 -17.62 -6.78
CA ALA A 223 9.25 -17.21 -7.13
C ALA A 223 9.29 -16.60 -8.53
N HIS A 224 10.25 -15.70 -8.74
CA HIS A 224 10.51 -15.04 -10.01
C HIS A 224 11.91 -15.38 -10.51
N ALA A 225 12.07 -15.62 -11.80
CA ALA A 225 13.40 -15.71 -12.42
C ALA A 225 13.36 -15.45 -13.92
N THR A 226 14.52 -15.15 -14.50
CA THR A 226 14.71 -15.00 -15.95
C THR A 226 14.54 -16.32 -16.72
N SER A 227 14.57 -17.47 -16.05
CA SER A 227 14.30 -18.79 -16.65
C SER A 227 13.35 -19.62 -15.81
N LEU A 228 12.52 -20.43 -16.48
CA LEU A 228 11.56 -21.30 -15.81
C LEU A 228 12.22 -22.30 -14.86
N LYS A 229 13.38 -22.86 -15.25
CA LYS A 229 14.13 -23.82 -14.43
C LYS A 229 14.55 -23.20 -13.11
N LYS A 230 15.08 -21.97 -13.16
CA LYS A 230 15.48 -21.22 -11.96
C LYS A 230 14.27 -20.86 -11.11
N ALA A 231 13.19 -20.35 -11.71
CA ALA A 231 11.98 -20.01 -10.97
C ALA A 231 11.40 -21.20 -10.20
N ILE A 232 11.35 -22.39 -10.83
CA ILE A 232 10.90 -23.63 -10.16
C ILE A 232 11.87 -24.06 -9.05
N ALA A 233 13.18 -23.96 -9.26
CA ALA A 233 14.17 -24.27 -8.24
C ALA A 233 14.01 -23.36 -7.01
N ASP A 234 13.86 -22.05 -7.23
CA ASP A 234 13.68 -21.06 -6.17
C ASP A 234 12.35 -21.26 -5.42
N LEU A 235 11.27 -21.61 -6.13
CA LEU A 235 9.98 -21.96 -5.53
C LEU A 235 10.08 -23.21 -4.66
N ASN A 236 10.70 -24.27 -5.17
CA ASN A 236 10.88 -25.51 -4.42
C ASN A 236 11.77 -25.27 -3.19
N PHE A 237 12.82 -24.46 -3.32
CA PHE A 237 13.66 -24.06 -2.19
C PHE A 237 12.83 -23.36 -1.11
N LYS A 238 11.99 -22.38 -1.46
CA LYS A 238 11.08 -21.70 -0.50
C LYS A 238 10.13 -22.69 0.19
N ILE A 239 9.50 -23.60 -0.57
CA ILE A 239 8.56 -24.59 -0.01
C ILE A 239 9.28 -25.55 0.94
N VAL A 240 10.44 -26.07 0.54
CA VAL A 240 11.24 -27.01 1.35
C VAL A 240 11.80 -26.31 2.58
N ALA A 241 12.24 -25.05 2.46
CA ALA A 241 12.69 -24.22 3.58
C ALA A 241 11.64 -24.09 4.67
N GLU A 242 10.42 -23.70 4.29
CA GLU A 242 9.35 -23.49 5.27
C GLU A 242 8.90 -24.81 5.92
N LYS A 243 8.86 -25.91 5.14
CA LYS A 243 8.52 -27.23 5.68
C LYS A 243 9.57 -27.70 6.69
N LEU A 244 10.85 -27.70 6.31
CA LEU A 244 11.93 -28.12 7.19
C LEU A 244 12.11 -27.21 8.42
N ALA A 245 11.82 -25.91 8.30
CA ALA A 245 11.87 -25.00 9.44
C ALA A 245 10.76 -25.25 10.49
N LYS A 246 9.75 -26.09 10.18
CA LYS A 246 8.64 -26.42 11.08
C LYS A 246 8.58 -27.90 11.45
N GLU A 247 9.34 -28.74 10.77
CA GLU A 247 9.38 -30.18 11.03
C GLU A 247 10.25 -30.48 12.26
N PRO A 248 9.72 -31.24 13.24
CA PRO A 248 10.53 -31.68 14.37
C PRO A 248 11.66 -32.62 13.93
N ILE A 249 12.85 -32.42 14.51
CA ILE A 249 14.04 -33.24 14.31
C ILE A 249 14.07 -34.31 15.40
N TYR A 250 14.01 -35.58 14.98
CA TYR A 250 14.07 -36.77 15.85
C TYR A 250 15.50 -37.33 15.89
N PRO A 251 15.84 -38.24 16.83
CA PRO A 251 17.21 -38.74 17.00
C PRO A 251 17.83 -39.29 15.71
N ASP A 252 17.03 -40.00 14.90
CA ASP A 252 17.47 -40.66 13.67
C ASP A 252 17.25 -39.80 12.41
N THR A 253 16.80 -38.55 12.54
CA THR A 253 16.69 -37.62 11.41
C THR A 253 18.07 -37.37 10.82
N VAL A 254 18.26 -37.71 9.55
CA VAL A 254 19.52 -37.49 8.82
C VAL A 254 19.60 -36.02 8.41
N VAL A 255 20.56 -35.30 8.99
CA VAL A 255 20.76 -33.87 8.77
C VAL A 255 21.97 -33.67 7.85
N SER A 256 21.72 -33.16 6.64
CA SER A 256 22.77 -32.73 5.72
C SER A 256 23.22 -31.30 6.00
N MET A 257 24.36 -30.89 5.45
CA MET A 257 24.80 -29.49 5.52
C MET A 257 23.72 -28.52 4.98
N GLN A 258 23.07 -28.88 3.87
CA GLN A 258 22.00 -28.06 3.30
C GLN A 258 20.79 -27.97 4.22
N HIS A 259 20.40 -29.08 4.88
CA HIS A 259 19.34 -29.07 5.89
C HIS A 259 19.70 -28.12 7.04
N TYR A 260 20.89 -28.26 7.62
CA TYR A 260 21.34 -27.44 8.74
C TYR A 260 21.34 -25.94 8.37
N ARG A 261 21.88 -25.59 7.20
CA ARG A 261 21.87 -24.21 6.68
C ARG A 261 20.45 -23.65 6.55
N LEU A 262 19.52 -24.48 6.07
CA LEU A 262 18.14 -24.08 5.81
C LEU A 262 17.38 -23.74 7.10
N VAL A 263 17.54 -24.56 8.13
CA VAL A 263 16.80 -24.38 9.39
C VAL A 263 17.45 -23.34 10.31
N THR A 264 18.77 -23.19 10.23
CA THR A 264 19.51 -22.26 11.11
C THR A 264 19.84 -20.91 10.49
N GLY A 265 19.85 -20.80 9.16
CA GLY A 265 20.37 -19.63 8.44
C GLY A 265 21.90 -19.58 8.34
N ALA A 266 22.61 -20.68 8.64
CA ALA A 266 24.06 -20.74 8.52
C ALA A 266 24.54 -20.54 7.06
N CYS A 267 25.64 -19.80 6.89
CA CYS A 267 26.27 -19.64 5.58
C CYS A 267 27.08 -20.89 5.20
N GLU A 268 27.23 -21.13 3.89
CA GLU A 268 27.92 -22.31 3.36
C GLU A 268 29.35 -22.44 3.86
N TYR A 269 30.11 -21.35 3.72
CA TYR A 269 31.50 -21.29 4.08
C TYR A 269 31.72 -21.57 5.57
N GLY A 270 30.86 -21.02 6.43
CA GLY A 270 30.89 -21.27 7.87
C GLY A 270 30.65 -22.74 8.21
N CYS A 271 29.67 -23.38 7.56
CA CYS A 271 29.43 -24.82 7.74
C CYS A 271 30.61 -25.67 7.26
N GLN A 272 31.18 -25.37 6.10
CA GLN A 272 32.34 -26.10 5.56
C GLN A 272 33.57 -25.98 6.47
N GLN A 273 33.88 -24.77 6.95
CA GLN A 273 34.96 -24.54 7.90
C GLN A 273 34.74 -25.30 9.20
N TRP A 274 33.53 -25.24 9.76
CA TRP A 274 33.18 -25.96 10.99
C TRP A 274 33.31 -27.48 10.82
N MET A 275 32.82 -28.04 9.71
CA MET A 275 32.95 -29.46 9.41
C MET A 275 34.43 -29.88 9.30
N ALA A 276 35.26 -29.07 8.62
CA ALA A 276 36.69 -29.33 8.49
C ALA A 276 37.42 -29.28 9.84
N GLN A 277 37.12 -28.30 10.69
CA GLN A 277 37.71 -28.16 12.03
C GLN A 277 37.35 -29.32 12.96
N ASN A 278 36.21 -29.97 12.73
CA ASN A 278 35.72 -31.09 13.53
C ASN A 278 35.93 -32.46 12.87
N ASN A 279 36.73 -32.52 11.79
CA ASN A 279 37.02 -33.75 11.04
C ASN A 279 35.78 -34.50 10.53
N ILE A 280 34.73 -33.77 10.17
CA ILE A 280 33.50 -34.35 9.59
C ILE A 280 33.67 -34.44 8.07
N THR A 281 33.74 -35.66 7.56
CA THR A 281 33.90 -35.94 6.11
C THR A 281 32.63 -36.46 5.43
N VAL A 282 31.56 -36.68 6.19
CA VAL A 282 30.27 -37.15 5.68
C VAL A 282 29.36 -35.98 5.30
N ASP A 283 28.57 -36.16 4.24
CA ASP A 283 27.66 -35.13 3.74
C ASP A 283 26.39 -34.94 4.60
N ALA A 284 26.08 -35.93 5.43
CA ALA A 284 24.97 -35.92 6.38
C ALA A 284 25.22 -36.91 7.53
N MET A 285 24.60 -36.66 8.69
CA MET A 285 24.64 -37.58 9.84
C MET A 285 23.33 -37.52 10.66
N PRO A 286 23.02 -38.55 11.46
CA PRO A 286 21.86 -38.53 12.36
C PRO A 286 21.91 -37.38 13.38
N ALA A 287 20.76 -36.78 13.69
CA ALA A 287 20.68 -35.66 14.62
C ALA A 287 21.22 -35.98 16.02
N LYS A 288 21.06 -37.22 16.50
CA LYS A 288 21.63 -37.69 17.78
C LYS A 288 23.16 -37.67 17.82
N GLU A 289 23.81 -37.82 16.66
CA GLU A 289 25.27 -37.76 16.52
C GLU A 289 25.73 -36.32 16.28
N LEU A 290 24.92 -35.53 15.56
CA LEU A 290 25.21 -34.14 15.25
C LEU A 290 25.08 -33.22 16.47
N LEU A 291 24.01 -33.34 17.26
CA LEU A 291 23.69 -32.42 18.36
C LEU A 291 24.84 -32.28 19.37
N PRO A 292 25.46 -33.37 19.88
CA PRO A 292 26.58 -33.25 20.82
C PRO A 292 27.79 -32.50 20.24
N LEU A 293 28.06 -32.65 18.93
CA LEU A 293 29.14 -31.96 18.25
C LEU A 293 28.87 -30.45 18.15
N LEU A 294 27.63 -30.09 17.81
CA LEU A 294 27.21 -28.68 17.73
C LEU A 294 27.25 -28.02 19.12
N GLU A 295 26.82 -28.72 20.16
CA GLU A 295 26.86 -28.23 21.55
C GLU A 295 28.29 -28.03 22.05
N LYS A 296 29.17 -29.02 21.84
CA LYS A 296 30.57 -28.97 22.28
C LYS A 296 31.34 -27.79 21.66
N THR A 297 30.99 -27.42 20.43
CA THR A 297 31.71 -26.42 19.64
C THR A 297 31.02 -25.06 19.62
N HIS A 298 29.84 -24.95 20.25
CA HIS A 298 28.98 -23.76 20.15
C HIS A 298 28.77 -23.32 18.70
N ALA A 299 28.40 -24.27 17.85
CA ALA A 299 28.24 -24.03 16.42
C ALA A 299 27.21 -22.93 16.12
N TYR A 300 27.47 -22.12 15.08
CA TYR A 300 26.52 -21.11 14.63
C TYR A 300 25.18 -21.76 14.28
N GLY A 301 24.08 -21.22 14.81
CA GLY A 301 22.74 -21.74 14.56
C GLY A 301 22.27 -22.81 15.54
N LEU A 302 23.08 -23.20 16.53
CA LEU A 302 22.74 -24.23 17.53
C LEU A 302 21.39 -23.98 18.21
N ASP A 303 21.14 -22.77 18.70
CA ASP A 303 19.88 -22.48 19.42
C ASP A 303 18.66 -22.68 18.54
N ARG A 304 18.77 -22.27 17.27
CA ARG A 304 17.69 -22.43 16.28
C ARG A 304 17.52 -23.89 15.86
N PHE A 305 18.61 -24.65 15.80
CA PHE A 305 18.56 -26.10 15.59
C PHE A 305 17.87 -26.81 16.76
N LYS A 306 18.22 -26.45 18.01
CA LYS A 306 17.62 -27.00 19.24
C LYS A 306 16.11 -26.72 19.34
N GLN A 307 15.64 -25.58 18.85
CA GLN A 307 14.20 -25.27 18.83
C GLN A 307 13.38 -26.27 18.01
N LEU A 308 14.00 -26.97 17.07
CA LEU A 308 13.35 -27.97 16.23
C LEU A 308 13.51 -29.40 16.78
N ILE A 309 14.33 -29.61 17.81
CA ILE A 309 14.59 -30.94 18.35
C ILE A 309 13.40 -31.43 19.18
N ALA A 310 13.01 -32.68 18.95
CA ALA A 310 11.91 -33.35 19.64
C ALA A 310 12.36 -34.51 20.56
N PHE A 311 13.62 -34.48 21.02
CA PHE A 311 14.22 -35.50 21.89
C PHE A 311 15.24 -34.93 22.87
#